data_AF-A0A2E1VS89-F1
#
_entry.id   AF-A0A2E1VS89-F1
#
_cell.length_a   1.000
_cell.length_b   1.000
_cell.length_c   1.000
_cell.angle_alpha   90.00
_cell.angle_beta   90.00
_cell.angle_gamma   90.00
#
_symmetry.space_group_name_H-M   'P 1'
#
loop_
_entity.id
_entity.type
_entity.pdbx_description
1 polymer ?
#
loop_
_entity_poly.entity_id
_entity_poly.type
_entity_poly.pdbx_seq_one_letter_code
_entity_poly.pdbx_strand_id
1 'polypeptide(L)'
;MSWAIATNTANDPPGSMRYSVYRGTKPDMSDEQLVLDRAAQHALLDGGLLDDVTYYYRVVAFDPAGNQSEDTGLVSAHLPRIPLPPIDYGTEVGPLWSTVPARDGKTVCIDCHHDQQPYGFLSLESWERVMIGRGTPEKPDGFIIEGNAKRTGAAFLELYFNEQNPVQAHRAWRFKREFFLPEVANWVDEGALPVPDTTRPSFDFDDLQNRARYSATNNGDGTAYVNFPHARDPESVPIREKLDDHLEYHVYGGPDSASIDFRNPVAVVKRYFFDKESTTYGVRFPWPHETGAFVVRAYDYTGNASLHEREVGF
;
A
#
# COMPACT_ATOMS: atom_id res chain seq x y z
N MET A 1 0.51 17.34 -10.02
CA MET A 1 1.15 18.40 -9.22
C MET A 1 0.36 19.69 -9.30
N SER A 2 0.44 20.56 -8.28
CA SER A 2 -0.08 21.92 -8.29
C SER A 2 0.94 22.86 -7.66
N TRP A 3 0.86 24.15 -7.99
CA TRP A 3 1.79 25.17 -7.49
C TRP A 3 1.04 26.45 -7.10
N ALA A 4 1.69 27.27 -6.27
CA ALA A 4 1.16 28.56 -5.88
C ALA A 4 1.13 29.52 -7.07
N ILE A 5 0.16 30.42 -7.08
CA ILE A 5 0.06 31.48 -8.08
C ILE A 5 1.24 32.45 -7.89
N ALA A 6 1.99 32.70 -8.96
CA ALA A 6 3.07 33.68 -8.97
C ALA A 6 2.53 35.11 -8.81
N THR A 7 3.32 35.95 -8.13
CA THR A 7 3.07 37.38 -7.97
C THR A 7 4.29 38.16 -8.39
N ASN A 8 4.11 39.41 -8.81
CA ASN A 8 5.21 40.30 -9.17
C ASN A 8 5.01 41.70 -8.59
N THR A 9 6.06 42.51 -8.63
CA THR A 9 6.04 43.88 -8.08
C THR A 9 5.15 44.84 -8.87
N ALA A 10 4.84 44.52 -10.13
CA ALA A 10 3.89 45.27 -10.95
C ALA A 10 2.42 45.00 -10.59
N ASN A 11 2.15 44.02 -9.70
CA ASN A 11 0.80 43.56 -9.35
C ASN A 11 -0.03 43.12 -10.57
N ASP A 12 0.61 42.45 -11.51
CA ASP A 12 -0.09 41.91 -12.68
C ASP A 12 -1.16 40.88 -12.23
N PRO A 13 -2.32 40.83 -12.92
CA PRO A 13 -3.38 39.91 -12.53
C PRO A 13 -2.88 38.45 -12.55
N PRO A 14 -3.24 37.62 -11.55
CA PRO A 14 -2.90 36.19 -11.51
C PRO A 14 -3.12 35.41 -12.81
N GLY A 15 -4.24 35.69 -13.49
CA GLY A 15 -4.61 35.05 -14.76
C GLY A 15 -3.80 35.50 -15.97
N SER A 16 -2.96 36.52 -15.82
CA SER A 16 -2.06 37.01 -16.88
C SER A 16 -0.68 36.32 -16.84
N MET A 17 -0.38 35.61 -15.76
CA MET A 17 0.88 34.86 -15.62
C MET A 17 0.89 33.63 -16.54
N ARG A 18 2.02 33.40 -17.20
CA ARG A 18 2.29 32.18 -17.97
C ARG A 18 3.24 31.29 -17.19
N TYR A 19 2.99 29.98 -17.21
CA TYR A 19 3.82 29.00 -16.53
C TYR A 19 4.37 28.01 -17.54
N SER A 20 5.68 27.79 -17.46
CA SER A 20 6.36 26.68 -18.13
C SER A 20 6.78 25.66 -17.09
N VAL A 21 6.41 24.39 -17.28
CA VAL A 21 6.81 23.29 -16.39
C VAL A 21 7.78 22.41 -17.14
N TYR A 22 8.92 22.16 -16.52
CA TYR A 22 9.95 21.26 -17.03
C TYR A 22 10.00 20.00 -16.17
N ARG A 23 10.22 18.86 -16.80
CA ARG A 23 10.37 17.54 -16.16
C ARG A 23 11.67 16.88 -16.57
N GLY A 24 12.49 16.46 -15.62
CA GLY A 24 13.64 15.59 -15.81
C GLY A 24 13.52 14.27 -15.03
N THR A 25 14.41 13.32 -15.29
CA THR A 25 14.57 12.10 -14.46
C THR A 25 15.84 12.15 -13.61
N LYS A 26 16.63 13.22 -13.76
CA LYS A 26 17.82 13.47 -12.95
C LYS A 26 17.63 14.71 -12.06
N PRO A 27 18.19 14.69 -10.85
CA PRO A 27 18.09 15.83 -9.93
C PRO A 27 18.85 17.07 -10.42
N ASP A 28 19.76 16.93 -11.39
CA ASP A 28 20.46 18.06 -12.01
C ASP A 28 19.70 18.66 -13.22
N MET A 29 18.51 18.12 -13.53
CA MET A 29 17.67 18.51 -14.68
C MET A 29 18.40 18.46 -16.03
N SER A 30 19.50 17.70 -16.16
CA SER A 30 20.28 17.61 -17.40
C SER A 30 19.56 16.95 -18.56
N ASP A 31 18.43 16.28 -18.29
CA ASP A 31 17.56 15.60 -19.25
C ASP A 31 16.15 16.22 -19.31
N GLU A 32 16.01 17.47 -18.86
CA GLU A 32 14.70 18.09 -18.75
C GLU A 32 13.99 18.26 -20.10
N GLN A 33 12.66 18.22 -20.06
CA GLN A 33 11.79 18.52 -21.19
C GLN A 33 10.64 19.41 -20.75
N LEU A 34 10.17 20.28 -21.66
CA LEU A 34 8.99 21.11 -21.44
C LEU A 34 7.72 20.24 -21.51
N VAL A 35 6.97 20.15 -20.42
CA VAL A 35 5.73 19.35 -20.31
C VAL A 35 4.47 20.21 -20.23
N LEU A 36 4.61 21.50 -19.91
CA LEU A 36 3.52 22.47 -19.93
C LEU A 36 4.04 23.84 -20.34
N ASP A 37 3.30 24.55 -21.19
CA ASP A 37 3.47 25.98 -21.42
C ASP A 37 2.10 26.66 -21.63
N ARG A 38 1.55 27.25 -20.55
CA ARG A 38 0.18 27.75 -20.52
C ARG A 38 0.01 28.97 -19.61
N ALA A 39 -0.85 29.90 -20.02
CA ALA A 39 -1.30 31.01 -19.20
C ALA A 39 -2.36 30.56 -18.19
N ALA A 40 -2.42 31.24 -17.04
CA ALA A 40 -3.42 31.04 -15.98
C ALA A 40 -3.51 29.61 -15.41
N GLN A 41 -2.47 28.78 -15.62
CA GLN A 41 -2.43 27.40 -15.16
C GLN A 41 -1.70 27.29 -13.82
N HIS A 42 -2.25 26.52 -12.87
CA HIS A 42 -1.66 26.30 -11.54
C HIS A 42 -1.63 24.82 -11.11
N ALA A 43 -1.90 23.92 -12.07
CA ALA A 43 -1.85 22.49 -11.87
C ALA A 43 -1.46 21.77 -13.17
N LEU A 44 -0.83 20.62 -13.03
CA LEU A 44 -0.49 19.72 -14.12
C LEU A 44 -0.80 18.29 -13.70
N LEU A 45 -1.62 17.61 -14.50
CA LEU A 45 -1.73 16.15 -14.50
C LEU A 45 -0.78 15.63 -15.58
N ASP A 46 0.37 15.13 -15.16
CA ASP A 46 1.37 14.55 -16.05
C ASP A 46 1.19 13.03 -16.10
N GLY A 47 0.86 12.50 -17.27
CA GLY A 47 0.48 11.10 -17.47
C GLY A 47 1.33 10.41 -18.54
N GLY A 48 1.20 9.08 -18.63
CA GLY A 48 2.00 8.28 -19.57
C GLY A 48 3.48 8.14 -19.17
N LEU A 49 3.75 8.31 -17.87
CA LEU A 49 5.06 8.16 -17.27
C LEU A 49 5.37 6.69 -16.97
N LEU A 50 6.65 6.36 -16.89
CA LEU A 50 7.12 5.05 -16.44
C LEU A 50 7.02 4.94 -14.91
N ASP A 51 6.57 3.77 -14.44
CA ASP A 51 6.59 3.38 -13.03
C ASP A 51 8.01 3.11 -12.52
N ASP A 52 8.17 3.13 -11.20
CA ASP A 52 9.44 2.98 -10.48
C ASP A 52 10.51 4.02 -10.89
N VAL A 53 10.06 5.20 -11.30
CA VAL A 53 10.91 6.33 -11.71
C VAL A 53 10.60 7.56 -10.87
N THR A 54 11.67 8.22 -10.40
CA THR A 54 11.59 9.55 -9.80
C THR A 54 11.72 10.60 -10.88
N TYR A 55 10.75 11.51 -10.91
CA TYR A 55 10.72 12.67 -11.79
C TYR A 55 10.96 13.94 -10.97
N TYR A 56 11.67 14.88 -11.58
CA TYR A 56 11.99 16.18 -11.02
C TYR A 56 11.29 17.24 -11.84
N TYR A 57 10.60 18.16 -11.17
CA TYR A 57 9.84 19.21 -11.78
C TYR A 57 10.34 20.56 -11.32
N ARG A 58 10.42 21.52 -12.25
CA ARG A 58 10.54 22.94 -11.93
C ARG A 58 9.51 23.73 -12.69
N VAL A 59 9.00 24.78 -12.04
CA VAL A 59 7.98 25.66 -12.61
C VAL A 59 8.60 27.04 -12.75
N VAL A 60 8.57 27.57 -13.97
CA VAL A 60 9.01 28.94 -14.26
C VAL A 60 7.79 29.76 -14.61
N ALA A 61 7.54 30.82 -13.84
CA ALA A 61 6.49 31.78 -14.13
C ALA A 61 7.04 32.93 -14.98
N PHE A 62 6.19 33.48 -15.84
CA PHE A 62 6.46 34.61 -16.69
C PHE A 62 5.34 35.63 -16.55
N ASP A 63 5.70 36.90 -16.36
CA ASP A 63 4.73 37.99 -16.39
C ASP A 63 4.41 38.42 -17.85
N PRO A 64 3.41 39.30 -18.07
CA PRO A 64 3.05 39.76 -19.42
C PRO A 64 4.17 40.51 -20.15
N ALA A 65 5.14 41.07 -19.43
CA ALA A 65 6.31 41.74 -20.00
C ALA A 65 7.42 40.75 -20.39
N GLY A 66 7.28 39.48 -20.03
CA GLY A 66 8.23 38.41 -20.32
C GLY A 66 9.32 38.23 -19.25
N ASN A 67 9.21 38.90 -18.10
CA ASN A 67 10.13 38.68 -16.99
C ASN A 67 9.88 37.31 -16.37
N GLN A 68 10.94 36.62 -15.99
CA GLN A 68 10.91 35.27 -15.42
C GLN A 68 10.96 35.33 -13.90
N SER A 69 10.26 34.41 -13.23
CA SER A 69 10.46 34.16 -11.81
C SER A 69 11.86 33.61 -11.54
N GLU A 70 12.34 33.80 -10.32
CA GLU A 70 13.47 33.01 -9.82
C GLU A 70 13.11 31.52 -9.80
N ASP A 71 14.14 30.67 -9.85
CA ASP A 71 13.95 29.22 -9.82
C ASP A 71 13.41 28.82 -8.44
N THR A 72 12.23 28.21 -8.41
CA THR A 72 11.49 27.94 -7.17
C THR A 72 11.98 26.69 -6.42
N GLY A 73 13.11 26.12 -6.84
CA GLY A 73 13.59 24.82 -6.40
C GLY A 73 12.89 23.67 -7.13
N LEU A 74 13.51 22.50 -7.11
CA LEU A 74 12.94 21.30 -7.73
C LEU A 74 11.98 20.60 -6.78
N VAL A 75 10.85 20.17 -7.32
CA VAL A 75 9.93 19.24 -6.66
C VAL A 75 10.15 17.85 -7.23
N SER A 76 10.28 16.83 -6.40
CA SER A 76 10.38 15.45 -6.87
C SER A 76 9.09 14.68 -6.61
N ALA A 77 8.79 13.75 -7.51
CA ALA A 77 7.70 12.80 -7.35
C ALA A 77 8.12 11.44 -7.90
N HIS A 78 7.78 10.37 -7.20
CA HIS A 78 8.14 9.02 -7.61
C HIS A 78 6.89 8.20 -7.88
N LEU A 79 6.78 7.66 -9.10
CA LEU A 79 5.74 6.68 -9.40
C LEU A 79 6.16 5.33 -8.82
N PRO A 80 5.40 4.76 -7.86
CA PRO A 80 5.75 3.50 -7.26
C PRO A 80 5.72 2.38 -8.31
N ARG A 81 6.57 1.36 -8.12
CA ARG A 81 6.50 0.13 -8.91
C ARG A 81 5.09 -0.47 -8.92
N ILE A 82 4.72 -1.07 -10.05
CA ILE A 82 3.52 -1.91 -10.12
C ILE A 82 3.82 -3.21 -9.33
N PRO A 83 2.94 -3.64 -8.40
CA PRO A 83 3.10 -4.92 -7.73
C PRO A 83 2.98 -6.09 -8.71
N LEU A 84 3.30 -7.30 -8.25
CA LEU A 84 3.00 -8.49 -9.02
C LEU A 84 1.47 -8.65 -9.17
N PRO A 85 1.00 -9.32 -10.22
CA PRO A 85 -0.42 -9.65 -10.32
C PRO A 85 -0.88 -10.38 -9.05
N PRO A 86 -1.96 -9.90 -8.41
CA PRO A 86 -2.52 -10.52 -7.21
C PRO A 86 -3.06 -11.92 -7.51
N ILE A 87 -3.08 -12.76 -6.50
CA ILE A 87 -3.43 -14.19 -6.61
C ILE A 87 -4.95 -14.37 -6.61
N ASP A 88 -5.45 -15.10 -7.60
CA ASP A 88 -6.85 -15.52 -7.68
C ASP A 88 -7.06 -16.81 -6.89
N TYR A 89 -7.86 -16.74 -5.82
CA TYR A 89 -8.17 -17.93 -5.04
C TYR A 89 -8.78 -19.05 -5.89
N GLY A 90 -9.77 -18.74 -6.74
CA GLY A 90 -10.53 -19.74 -7.48
C GLY A 90 -9.69 -20.52 -8.49
N THR A 91 -8.70 -19.87 -9.10
CA THR A 91 -7.87 -20.51 -10.13
C THR A 91 -6.50 -20.97 -9.63
N GLU A 92 -5.93 -20.33 -8.61
CA GLU A 92 -4.55 -20.59 -8.18
C GLU A 92 -4.47 -21.30 -6.83
N VAL A 93 -5.42 -21.07 -5.92
CA VAL A 93 -5.38 -21.60 -4.54
C VAL A 93 -6.34 -22.76 -4.33
N GLY A 94 -7.62 -22.57 -4.64
CA GLY A 94 -8.69 -23.55 -4.49
C GLY A 94 -8.34 -24.93 -5.09
N PRO A 95 -7.81 -25.01 -6.33
CA PRO A 95 -7.41 -26.28 -6.91
C PRO A 95 -6.31 -27.02 -6.14
N LEU A 96 -5.48 -26.32 -5.35
CA LEU A 96 -4.38 -26.92 -4.60
C LEU A 96 -4.87 -27.91 -3.53
N TRP A 97 -6.07 -27.69 -2.97
CA TRP A 97 -6.67 -28.61 -2.00
C TRP A 97 -7.02 -29.98 -2.60
N SER A 98 -7.11 -30.07 -3.94
CA SER A 98 -7.46 -31.29 -4.68
C SER A 98 -6.29 -31.93 -5.41
N THR A 99 -5.11 -31.32 -5.42
CA THR A 99 -3.96 -31.76 -6.25
C THR A 99 -2.78 -32.30 -5.47
N VAL A 100 -2.87 -32.32 -4.13
CA VAL A 100 -1.77 -32.73 -3.26
C VAL A 100 -2.03 -34.12 -2.69
N PRO A 101 -1.48 -35.18 -3.33
CA PRO A 101 -1.76 -36.54 -2.92
C PRO A 101 -1.02 -36.91 -1.63
N ALA A 102 -1.63 -37.82 -0.88
CA ALA A 102 -1.02 -38.57 0.20
C ALA A 102 0.08 -39.51 -0.31
N ARG A 103 0.70 -40.27 0.62
CA ARG A 103 1.67 -41.33 0.29
C ARG A 103 1.17 -42.38 -0.70
N ASP A 104 -0.14 -42.57 -0.81
CA ASP A 104 -0.75 -43.53 -1.74
C ASP A 104 -0.84 -43.00 -3.19
N GLY A 105 -0.49 -41.72 -3.42
CA GLY A 105 -0.54 -41.08 -4.73
C GLY A 105 -1.95 -40.76 -5.23
N LYS A 106 -3.00 -40.94 -4.40
CA LYS A 106 -4.41 -40.82 -4.81
C LYS A 106 -5.23 -39.95 -3.89
N THR A 107 -5.13 -40.15 -2.58
CA THR A 107 -5.99 -39.46 -1.61
C THR A 107 -5.56 -38.00 -1.48
N VAL A 108 -6.51 -37.07 -1.51
CA VAL A 108 -6.29 -35.62 -1.43
C VAL A 108 -7.11 -34.99 -0.30
N CYS A 109 -6.92 -33.70 -0.02
CA CYS A 109 -7.59 -33.05 1.13
C CYS A 109 -9.11 -33.06 0.98
N ILE A 110 -9.60 -32.76 -0.23
CA ILE A 110 -11.04 -32.63 -0.51
C ILE A 110 -11.79 -33.98 -0.40
N ASP A 111 -11.12 -35.14 -0.46
CA ASP A 111 -11.75 -36.44 -0.25
C ASP A 111 -12.37 -36.58 1.16
N CYS A 112 -11.88 -35.81 2.13
CA CYS A 112 -12.38 -35.79 3.51
C CYS A 112 -12.89 -34.40 3.94
N HIS A 113 -12.46 -33.32 3.27
CA HIS A 113 -12.78 -31.93 3.60
C HIS A 113 -13.70 -31.30 2.55
N HIS A 114 -14.91 -31.85 2.42
CA HIS A 114 -15.91 -31.42 1.44
C HIS A 114 -17.26 -31.07 2.09
N ASP A 115 -18.11 -30.34 1.35
CA ASP A 115 -19.36 -29.74 1.85
C ASP A 115 -20.46 -30.75 2.23
N GLN A 116 -20.36 -32.00 1.73
CA GLN A 116 -21.36 -33.03 2.03
C GLN A 116 -21.13 -33.72 3.39
N GLN A 117 -20.09 -33.33 4.13
CA GLN A 117 -19.94 -33.72 5.53
C GLN A 117 -20.90 -32.91 6.41
N PRO A 118 -21.53 -33.50 7.44
CA PRO A 118 -22.38 -32.75 8.36
C PRO A 118 -21.53 -31.64 9.00
N TYR A 119 -21.95 -30.37 8.83
CA TYR A 119 -21.26 -29.16 9.31
C TYR A 119 -20.54 -29.41 10.65
N GLY A 120 -19.22 -29.44 10.62
CA GLY A 120 -18.41 -29.80 11.81
C GLY A 120 -17.00 -30.32 11.55
N PHE A 121 -16.66 -30.67 10.31
CA PHE A 121 -15.30 -30.98 9.89
C PHE A 121 -14.95 -30.07 8.71
N LEU A 122 -14.18 -29.00 8.94
CA LEU A 122 -13.58 -28.08 7.95
C LEU A 122 -13.77 -28.49 6.48
N SER A 123 -14.45 -27.67 5.66
CA SER A 123 -14.49 -27.83 4.19
C SER A 123 -13.41 -26.96 3.54
N LEU A 124 -12.81 -27.48 2.46
CA LEU A 124 -11.79 -26.79 1.65
C LEU A 124 -12.25 -26.55 0.20
N GLU A 125 -13.53 -26.77 -0.13
CA GLU A 125 -14.04 -26.69 -1.52
C GLU A 125 -14.25 -25.25 -2.02
N SER A 126 -14.29 -24.28 -1.11
CA SER A 126 -14.48 -22.88 -1.47
C SER A 126 -13.72 -21.95 -0.53
N TRP A 127 -13.47 -20.74 -1.03
CA TRP A 127 -12.84 -19.67 -0.28
C TRP A 127 -13.53 -19.43 1.07
N GLU A 128 -14.85 -19.24 1.03
CA GLU A 128 -15.67 -18.93 2.21
C GLU A 128 -15.51 -20.03 3.28
N ARG A 129 -15.54 -21.30 2.86
CA ARG A 129 -15.36 -22.45 3.77
C ARG A 129 -13.96 -22.50 4.38
N VAL A 130 -12.93 -22.21 3.59
CA VAL A 130 -11.54 -22.13 4.09
C VAL A 130 -11.40 -21.02 5.14
N MET A 131 -12.00 -19.86 4.90
CA MET A 131 -11.90 -18.71 5.79
C MET A 131 -12.70 -18.88 7.09
N ILE A 132 -13.91 -19.46 7.02
CA ILE A 132 -14.75 -19.79 8.18
C ILE A 132 -14.14 -20.92 9.02
N GLY A 133 -13.53 -21.90 8.36
CA GLY A 133 -12.98 -23.08 8.99
C GLY A 133 -14.07 -23.99 9.58
N ARG A 134 -13.96 -24.28 10.88
CA ARG A 134 -14.93 -25.07 11.66
C ARG A 134 -15.98 -24.20 12.37
N GLY A 135 -15.88 -22.89 12.23
CA GLY A 135 -16.73 -21.93 12.90
C GLY A 135 -18.01 -21.62 12.13
N THR A 136 -18.53 -20.41 12.33
CA THR A 136 -19.61 -19.82 11.54
C THR A 136 -19.11 -18.54 10.85
N PRO A 137 -19.84 -17.96 9.88
CA PRO A 137 -19.49 -16.66 9.31
C PRO A 137 -19.26 -15.57 10.38
N GLU A 138 -20.08 -15.53 11.42
CA GLU A 138 -20.01 -14.55 12.50
C GLU A 138 -18.90 -14.86 13.51
N LYS A 139 -18.48 -16.12 13.60
CA LYS A 139 -17.40 -16.56 14.49
C LYS A 139 -16.52 -17.61 13.80
N PRO A 140 -15.63 -17.18 12.87
CA PRO A 140 -14.72 -18.09 12.19
C PRO A 140 -13.80 -18.83 13.17
N ASP A 141 -13.56 -20.12 12.91
CA ASP A 141 -12.58 -20.99 13.59
C ASP A 141 -11.75 -21.71 12.52
N GLY A 142 -10.91 -20.95 11.82
CA GLY A 142 -10.05 -21.41 10.74
C GLY A 142 -8.57 -21.21 11.04
N PHE A 143 -7.71 -21.80 10.20
CA PHE A 143 -6.25 -21.70 10.34
C PHE A 143 -5.64 -20.53 9.56
N ILE A 144 -6.37 -19.98 8.57
CA ILE A 144 -5.94 -18.78 7.85
C ILE A 144 -5.83 -17.62 8.83
N ILE A 145 -4.72 -16.89 8.77
CA ILE A 145 -4.47 -15.63 9.48
C ILE A 145 -4.01 -14.66 8.40
N GLU A 146 -4.95 -13.81 8.00
CA GLU A 146 -4.83 -12.83 6.92
C GLU A 146 -3.58 -11.96 7.11
N GLY A 147 -2.82 -11.75 6.02
CA GLY A 147 -1.57 -11.00 6.03
C GLY A 147 -0.42 -11.66 6.78
N ASN A 148 -0.55 -12.94 7.17
CA ASN A 148 0.45 -13.62 7.96
C ASN A 148 0.56 -15.12 7.62
N ALA A 149 1.17 -15.41 6.48
CA ALA A 149 1.44 -16.76 6.01
C ALA A 149 2.21 -17.61 7.03
N LYS A 150 3.18 -17.00 7.73
CA LYS A 150 3.98 -17.70 8.73
C LYS A 150 3.13 -18.19 9.90
N ARG A 151 2.25 -17.35 10.45
CA ARG A 151 1.32 -17.76 11.52
C ARG A 151 0.27 -18.72 11.00
N THR A 152 -0.20 -18.54 9.76
CA THR A 152 -1.13 -19.47 9.11
C THR A 152 -0.54 -20.86 8.98
N GLY A 153 0.70 -20.98 8.50
CA GLY A 153 1.41 -22.26 8.40
C GLY A 153 1.61 -22.92 9.76
N ALA A 154 1.92 -22.16 10.80
CA ALA A 154 2.00 -22.68 12.17
C ALA A 154 0.65 -23.19 12.68
N ALA A 155 -0.43 -22.41 12.52
CA ALA A 155 -1.78 -22.79 12.90
C ALA A 155 -2.26 -24.04 12.12
N PHE A 156 -1.95 -24.11 10.83
CA PHE A 156 -2.22 -25.28 10.00
C PHE A 156 -1.51 -26.51 10.56
N LEU A 157 -0.20 -26.43 10.84
CA LEU A 157 0.57 -27.55 11.39
C LEU A 157 0.07 -27.99 12.77
N GLU A 158 -0.36 -27.06 13.62
CA GLU A 158 -0.98 -27.39 14.92
C GLU A 158 -2.29 -28.16 14.75
N LEU A 159 -3.16 -27.74 13.83
CA LEU A 159 -4.39 -28.49 13.51
C LEU A 159 -4.07 -29.84 12.86
N TYR A 160 -3.07 -29.87 11.99
CA TYR A 160 -2.72 -31.03 11.17
C TYR A 160 -2.01 -32.14 11.96
N PHE A 161 -1.14 -31.77 12.90
CA PHE A 161 -0.34 -32.69 13.74
C PHE A 161 -0.63 -32.58 15.23
N ASN A 162 -1.84 -32.16 15.62
CA ASN A 162 -2.26 -32.06 17.01
C ASN A 162 -1.86 -33.33 17.80
N GLU A 163 -0.94 -33.17 18.75
CA GLU A 163 -0.39 -34.29 19.52
C GLU A 163 -1.40 -34.85 20.52
N GLN A 164 -2.34 -34.02 20.99
CA GLN A 164 -3.36 -34.39 21.95
C GLN A 164 -4.57 -35.07 21.30
N ASN A 165 -4.86 -34.78 20.02
CA ASN A 165 -5.96 -35.40 19.27
C ASN A 165 -5.57 -35.63 17.79
N PRO A 166 -4.76 -36.66 17.51
CA PRO A 166 -4.24 -36.86 16.16
C PRO A 166 -5.29 -37.46 15.22
N VAL A 167 -5.63 -36.74 14.14
CA VAL A 167 -6.34 -37.32 13.00
C VAL A 167 -5.39 -38.30 12.29
N GLN A 168 -5.61 -39.61 12.46
CA GLN A 168 -4.67 -40.62 11.97
C GLN A 168 -4.44 -40.57 10.45
N ALA A 169 -5.47 -40.18 9.67
CA ALA A 169 -5.38 -40.05 8.21
C ALA A 169 -4.30 -39.03 7.79
N HIS A 170 -4.14 -37.92 8.51
CA HIS A 170 -3.12 -36.88 8.22
C HIS A 170 -1.68 -37.40 8.30
N ARG A 171 -1.44 -38.55 8.95
CA ARG A 171 -0.11 -39.19 8.97
C ARG A 171 0.38 -39.52 7.56
N ALA A 172 -0.53 -39.70 6.61
CA ALA A 172 -0.19 -40.01 5.23
C ALA A 172 0.50 -38.83 4.51
N TRP A 173 0.45 -37.59 5.02
CA TRP A 173 1.19 -36.44 4.47
C TRP A 173 2.35 -35.97 5.36
N ARG A 174 2.75 -36.70 6.40
CA ARG A 174 3.89 -36.33 7.29
C ARG A 174 5.20 -36.05 6.56
N PHE A 175 5.39 -36.65 5.38
CA PHE A 175 6.57 -36.46 4.55
C PHE A 175 6.59 -35.10 3.83
N LYS A 176 5.45 -34.41 3.76
CA LYS A 176 5.30 -33.06 3.21
C LYS A 176 5.25 -32.03 4.34
N ARG A 177 6.05 -32.14 5.41
CA ARG A 177 5.90 -31.23 6.58
C ARG A 177 6.08 -29.74 6.25
N GLU A 178 6.70 -29.44 5.12
CA GLU A 178 6.88 -28.10 4.54
C GLU A 178 5.71 -27.67 3.64
N PHE A 179 4.56 -28.36 3.72
CA PHE A 179 3.44 -28.29 2.76
C PHE A 179 2.81 -26.91 2.58
N PHE A 180 3.12 -25.89 3.39
CA PHE A 180 2.51 -24.60 3.15
C PHE A 180 2.98 -24.07 1.78
N LEU A 181 2.16 -24.33 0.77
CA LEU A 181 2.50 -24.15 -0.63
C LEU A 181 2.82 -22.66 -0.81
N PRO A 182 3.89 -22.32 -1.52
CA PRO A 182 4.25 -20.92 -1.77
C PRO A 182 3.05 -20.10 -2.26
N GLU A 183 2.17 -20.70 -3.07
CA GLU A 183 0.95 -20.08 -3.60
C GLU A 183 -0.07 -19.77 -2.50
N VAL A 184 -0.33 -20.71 -1.58
CA VAL A 184 -1.21 -20.48 -0.42
C VAL A 184 -0.59 -19.44 0.51
N ALA A 185 0.74 -19.46 0.67
CA ALA A 185 1.45 -18.49 1.49
C ALA A 185 1.35 -17.07 0.93
N ASN A 186 1.65 -16.89 -0.34
CA ASN A 186 1.56 -15.60 -1.02
C ASN A 186 0.12 -15.06 -0.97
N TRP A 187 -0.87 -15.91 -1.26
CA TRP A 187 -2.29 -15.53 -1.18
C TRP A 187 -2.69 -15.07 0.23
N VAL A 188 -2.18 -15.73 1.26
CA VAL A 188 -2.44 -15.33 2.65
C VAL A 188 -1.77 -13.99 2.97
N ASP A 189 -0.52 -13.79 2.53
CA ASP A 189 0.18 -12.51 2.72
C ASP A 189 -0.48 -11.36 1.93
N GLU A 190 -1.21 -11.67 0.85
CA GLU A 190 -2.10 -10.77 0.09
C GLU A 190 -3.48 -10.55 0.76
N GLY A 191 -3.66 -10.98 2.01
CA GLY A 191 -4.90 -10.76 2.77
C GLY A 191 -5.96 -11.86 2.60
N ALA A 192 -5.62 -12.95 1.92
CA ALA A 192 -6.48 -14.13 1.74
C ALA A 192 -7.85 -13.80 1.09
N LEU A 193 -7.85 -12.97 0.05
CA LEU A 193 -9.06 -12.49 -0.61
C LEU A 193 -9.69 -13.54 -1.57
N PRO A 194 -11.01 -13.48 -1.83
CA PRO A 194 -11.68 -14.42 -2.74
C PRO A 194 -11.37 -14.14 -4.21
N VAL A 195 -11.06 -12.88 -4.51
CA VAL A 195 -10.77 -12.36 -5.84
C VAL A 195 -9.51 -11.50 -5.77
N PRO A 196 -8.76 -11.39 -6.87
CA PRO A 196 -7.56 -10.57 -6.89
C PRO A 196 -7.86 -9.09 -6.61
N ASP A 197 -7.05 -8.45 -5.76
CA ASP A 197 -7.18 -7.03 -5.44
C ASP A 197 -6.22 -6.16 -6.25
N THR A 198 -6.81 -5.36 -7.13
CA THR A 198 -6.09 -4.44 -8.01
C THR A 198 -6.35 -2.97 -7.68
N THR A 199 -7.16 -2.71 -6.65
CA THR A 199 -7.54 -1.35 -6.29
C THR A 199 -6.43 -0.75 -5.44
N ARG A 200 -6.07 0.51 -5.75
CA ARG A 200 -5.03 1.21 -5.00
C ARG A 200 -5.64 1.89 -3.78
N PRO A 201 -4.94 1.89 -2.63
CA PRO A 201 -5.33 2.73 -1.52
C PRO A 201 -5.28 4.20 -1.94
N SER A 202 -6.18 5.01 -1.40
CA SER A 202 -6.31 6.41 -1.79
C SER A 202 -6.53 7.33 -0.61
N PHE A 203 -5.90 8.49 -0.66
CA PHE A 203 -6.14 9.57 0.28
C PHE A 203 -7.15 10.54 -0.29
N ASP A 204 -8.13 10.93 0.53
CA ASP A 204 -9.13 11.94 0.18
C ASP A 204 -8.63 13.32 0.58
N PHE A 205 -8.04 14.04 -0.38
CA PHE A 205 -7.55 15.41 -0.20
C PHE A 205 -8.62 16.48 -0.45
N ASP A 206 -9.79 16.13 -0.97
CA ASP A 206 -10.86 17.10 -1.18
C ASP A 206 -11.54 17.44 0.15
N ASP A 207 -11.60 16.46 1.07
CA ASP A 207 -12.01 16.67 2.45
C ASP A 207 -11.09 17.68 3.18
N LEU A 208 -11.69 18.79 3.61
CA LEU A 208 -11.02 19.86 4.36
C LEU A 208 -10.41 19.38 5.68
N GLN A 209 -11.07 18.45 6.38
CA GLN A 209 -10.57 17.88 7.63
C GLN A 209 -9.33 17.03 7.39
N ASN A 210 -9.30 16.27 6.29
CA ASN A 210 -8.14 15.49 5.89
C ASN A 210 -6.97 16.39 5.49
N ARG A 211 -7.24 17.49 4.78
CA ARG A 211 -6.21 18.47 4.41
C ARG A 211 -5.49 19.09 5.59
N ALA A 212 -6.20 19.34 6.69
CA ALA A 212 -5.62 19.89 7.92
C ALA A 212 -4.78 18.86 8.68
N ARG A 213 -4.99 17.56 8.43
CA ARG A 213 -4.24 16.47 9.07
C ARG A 213 -2.90 16.22 8.40
N TYR A 214 -2.73 16.56 7.12
CA TYR A 214 -1.42 16.47 6.47
C TYR A 214 -0.48 17.58 6.94
N SER A 215 0.45 17.23 7.81
CA SER A 215 1.46 18.18 8.30
C SER A 215 2.76 17.48 8.69
N ALA A 216 3.83 18.26 8.71
CA ALA A 216 5.10 17.87 9.29
C ALA A 216 5.51 18.94 10.33
N THR A 217 6.13 18.50 11.41
CA THR A 217 6.62 19.38 12.47
C THR A 217 8.04 18.99 12.88
N ASN A 218 8.95 19.97 12.96
CA ASN A 218 10.22 19.81 13.64
C ASN A 218 10.00 19.93 15.16
N ASN A 219 10.34 18.89 15.93
CA ASN A 219 10.14 18.92 17.37
C ASN A 219 11.26 19.66 18.13
N GLY A 220 12.32 20.08 17.44
CA GLY A 220 13.45 20.80 18.05
C GLY A 220 14.39 19.92 18.89
N ASP A 221 14.18 18.60 18.89
CA ASP A 221 14.99 17.62 19.64
C ASP A 221 15.64 16.57 18.73
N GLY A 222 15.87 16.93 17.47
CA GLY A 222 16.44 16.05 16.45
C GLY A 222 15.45 15.01 15.94
N THR A 223 14.14 15.28 16.07
CA THR A 223 13.08 14.43 15.52
C THR A 223 12.07 15.25 14.73
N ALA A 224 11.50 14.60 13.72
CA ALA A 224 10.34 15.10 13.00
C ALA A 224 9.10 14.31 13.40
N TYR A 225 7.93 14.94 13.28
CA TYR A 225 6.64 14.28 13.36
C TYR A 225 5.87 14.53 12.07
N VAL A 226 5.37 13.48 11.43
CA VAL A 226 4.51 13.57 10.24
C VAL A 226 3.14 13.04 10.60
N ASN A 227 2.11 13.86 10.37
CA ASN A 227 0.71 13.55 10.62
C ASN A 227 -0.04 13.43 9.28
N PHE A 228 -0.99 12.49 9.20
CA PHE A 228 -1.76 12.20 7.99
C PHE A 228 -3.09 11.50 8.32
N PRO A 229 -4.14 11.65 7.49
CA PRO A 229 -5.38 10.91 7.62
C PRO A 229 -5.21 9.44 7.20
N HIS A 230 -6.12 8.60 7.65
CA HIS A 230 -6.25 7.22 7.17
C HIS A 230 -6.62 7.20 5.67
N ALA A 231 -5.96 6.36 4.87
CA ALA A 231 -6.33 6.14 3.47
C ALA A 231 -7.55 5.20 3.37
N ARG A 232 -8.33 5.33 2.30
CA ARG A 232 -9.41 4.39 1.99
C ARG A 232 -8.88 3.25 1.13
N ASP A 233 -9.33 2.04 1.45
CA ASP A 233 -9.11 0.82 0.68
C ASP A 233 -10.40 -0.04 0.72
N PRO A 234 -11.34 0.19 -0.22
CA PRO A 234 -12.71 -0.34 -0.15
C PRO A 234 -12.83 -1.87 -0.26
N GLU A 235 -11.88 -2.54 -0.91
CA GLU A 235 -11.96 -3.96 -1.27
C GLU A 235 -11.34 -4.89 -0.21
N SER A 236 -10.54 -4.34 0.71
CA SER A 236 -9.84 -5.05 1.79
C SER A 236 -10.71 -5.43 3.00
N VAL A 237 -11.94 -5.93 2.80
CA VAL A 237 -12.81 -6.35 3.92
C VAL A 237 -12.66 -7.87 4.18
N PRO A 238 -11.89 -8.31 5.19
CA PRO A 238 -11.82 -9.73 5.53
C PRO A 238 -13.14 -10.28 6.11
N ILE A 239 -13.35 -11.60 5.98
CA ILE A 239 -14.52 -12.31 6.55
C ILE A 239 -14.62 -12.15 8.07
N ARG A 240 -13.48 -12.05 8.75
CA ARG A 240 -13.46 -11.84 10.21
C ARG A 240 -13.74 -10.36 10.45
N GLU A 241 -14.74 -10.05 11.30
CA GLU A 241 -15.26 -8.72 11.68
C GLU A 241 -14.24 -7.66 12.15
N LYS A 242 -12.94 -7.89 11.97
CA LYS A 242 -11.89 -6.96 12.31
C LYS A 242 -11.50 -6.17 11.07
N LEU A 243 -11.93 -4.90 11.09
CA LEU A 243 -11.27 -3.74 10.49
C LEU A 243 -9.80 -3.67 10.94
N ASP A 244 -8.99 -4.64 10.55
CA ASP A 244 -7.57 -4.40 10.42
C ASP A 244 -7.49 -3.80 9.01
N ASP A 245 -7.34 -2.46 8.91
CA ASP A 245 -7.08 -1.89 7.60
C ASP A 245 -5.84 -2.59 7.06
N HIS A 246 -5.93 -3.07 5.81
CA HIS A 246 -4.85 -3.85 5.22
C HIS A 246 -3.66 -2.96 4.80
N LEU A 247 -3.54 -1.75 5.37
CA LEU A 247 -2.63 -0.72 4.93
C LEU A 247 -1.38 -0.65 5.79
N GLU A 248 -0.26 -0.37 5.14
CA GLU A 248 0.96 0.07 5.77
C GLU A 248 1.30 1.45 5.21
N TYR A 249 1.74 2.36 6.09
CA TYR A 249 2.10 3.71 5.67
C TYR A 249 3.62 3.89 5.70
N HIS A 250 4.19 4.26 4.57
CA HIS A 250 5.60 4.60 4.44
C HIS A 250 5.73 6.11 4.38
N VAL A 251 6.60 6.67 5.22
CA VAL A 251 7.01 8.07 5.14
C VAL A 251 8.36 8.12 4.46
N TYR A 252 8.43 8.80 3.31
CA TYR A 252 9.66 9.11 2.60
C TYR A 252 10.03 10.56 2.87
N GLY A 253 11.32 10.88 2.93
CA GLY A 253 11.73 12.26 3.18
C GLY A 253 13.14 12.60 2.75
N GLY A 254 13.36 13.90 2.59
CA GLY A 254 14.65 14.52 2.32
C GLY A 254 14.72 15.91 2.97
N PRO A 255 15.91 16.51 3.13
CA PRO A 255 16.05 17.91 3.59
C PRO A 255 15.26 18.92 2.75
N ASP A 256 15.02 18.61 1.48
CA ASP A 256 14.20 19.35 0.53
C ASP A 256 13.47 18.37 -0.41
N SER A 257 12.54 18.86 -1.24
CA SER A 257 11.76 18.01 -2.13
C SER A 257 12.63 17.25 -3.13
N ALA A 258 13.71 17.86 -3.63
CA ALA A 258 14.60 17.23 -4.61
C ALA A 258 15.41 16.06 -4.03
N SER A 259 15.61 16.02 -2.72
CA SER A 259 16.43 15.03 -2.03
C SER A 259 15.64 13.93 -1.34
N ILE A 260 14.31 13.85 -1.55
CA ILE A 260 13.49 12.76 -1.02
C ILE A 260 13.99 11.41 -1.54
N ASP A 261 14.38 10.52 -0.62
CA ASP A 261 14.73 9.14 -0.96
C ASP A 261 13.48 8.26 -0.97
N PHE A 262 12.87 8.07 -2.15
CA PHE A 262 11.70 7.21 -2.31
C PHE A 262 12.00 5.71 -2.24
N ARG A 263 13.26 5.29 -2.12
CA ARG A 263 13.63 3.88 -1.97
C ARG A 263 13.71 3.45 -0.52
N ASN A 264 14.03 4.37 0.37
CA ASN A 264 14.25 4.09 1.79
C ASN A 264 13.32 4.97 2.66
N PRO A 265 12.20 4.43 3.16
CA PRO A 265 11.33 5.21 4.02
C PRO A 265 12.04 5.58 5.33
N VAL A 266 11.86 6.82 5.77
CA VAL A 266 12.39 7.34 7.04
C VAL A 266 11.58 6.83 8.24
N ALA A 267 10.32 6.44 8.00
CA ALA A 267 9.48 5.79 8.99
C ALA A 267 8.43 4.89 8.32
N VAL A 268 7.98 3.85 9.04
CA VAL A 268 6.92 2.93 8.61
C VAL A 268 5.92 2.77 9.74
N VAL A 269 4.64 3.02 9.46
CA VAL A 269 3.53 2.76 10.37
C VAL A 269 2.85 1.46 9.94
N LYS A 270 3.03 0.41 10.75
CA LYS A 270 2.59 -0.94 10.39
C LYS A 270 1.14 -1.21 10.78
N ARG A 271 0.52 -2.05 9.95
CA ARG A 271 -0.81 -2.69 10.00
C ARG A 271 -1.37 -3.02 11.39
N TYR A 272 -0.54 -3.43 12.35
CA TYR A 272 -0.98 -3.89 13.67
C TYR A 272 -0.97 -2.82 14.78
N PHE A 273 -0.59 -1.58 14.46
CA PHE A 273 -0.48 -0.49 15.44
C PHE A 273 -1.59 0.55 15.33
N PHE A 274 -2.60 0.34 14.46
CA PHE A 274 -3.69 1.28 14.31
C PHE A 274 -4.76 1.09 15.40
N ASP A 275 -5.19 2.21 15.97
CA ASP A 275 -6.48 2.28 16.67
C ASP A 275 -7.59 2.30 15.62
N LYS A 276 -8.58 1.42 15.79
CA LYS A 276 -9.64 1.10 14.82
C LYS A 276 -10.64 2.23 14.62
N GLU A 277 -10.73 3.13 15.59
CA GLU A 277 -11.57 4.33 15.52
C GLU A 277 -10.79 5.55 15.03
N SER A 278 -9.45 5.43 14.87
CA SER A 278 -8.63 6.56 14.49
C SER A 278 -8.70 6.82 13.00
N THR A 279 -9.08 8.05 12.65
CA THR A 279 -9.08 8.54 11.27
C THR A 279 -7.82 9.36 10.95
N THR A 280 -6.86 9.38 11.87
CA THR A 280 -5.60 10.13 11.77
C THR A 280 -4.47 9.32 12.38
N TYR A 281 -3.31 9.34 11.74
CA TYR A 281 -2.09 8.77 12.27
C TYR A 281 -0.97 9.78 12.18
N GLY A 282 0.04 9.54 13.00
CA GLY A 282 1.29 10.23 12.81
C GLY A 282 2.42 9.44 13.43
N VAL A 283 3.60 9.68 12.89
CA VAL A 283 4.81 8.97 13.26
C VAL A 283 5.91 9.95 13.57
N ARG A 284 6.59 9.69 14.69
CA ARG A 284 7.76 10.42 15.11
C ARG A 284 9.00 9.61 14.79
N PHE A 285 10.00 10.24 14.17
CA PHE A 285 11.23 9.57 13.77
C PHE A 285 12.45 10.50 13.90
N PRO A 286 13.67 9.94 14.05
CA PRO A 286 14.89 10.73 14.05
C PRO A 286 15.05 11.54 12.77
N TRP A 287 15.37 12.82 12.89
CA TRP A 287 15.56 13.73 11.77
C TRP A 287 16.66 14.75 12.10
N PRO A 288 17.85 14.65 11.49
CA PRO A 288 19.00 15.48 11.85
C PRO A 288 19.04 16.83 11.12
N HIS A 289 18.06 17.12 10.27
CA HIS A 289 18.03 18.33 9.43
C HIS A 289 17.07 19.38 10.02
N GLU A 290 17.39 20.66 9.79
CA GLU A 290 16.53 21.78 10.21
C GLU A 290 15.25 21.87 9.38
N THR A 291 15.37 21.57 8.08
CA THR A 291 14.27 21.50 7.12
C THR A 291 13.91 20.06 6.80
N GLY A 292 12.72 19.84 6.25
CA GLY A 292 12.36 18.54 5.69
C GLY A 292 11.17 18.61 4.77
N ALA A 293 11.22 17.84 3.68
CA ALA A 293 10.11 17.54 2.81
C ALA A 293 9.78 16.04 2.94
N PHE A 294 8.50 15.73 3.11
CA PHE A 294 8.03 14.37 3.38
C PHE A 294 6.81 14.04 2.54
N VAL A 295 6.74 12.78 2.11
CA VAL A 295 5.59 12.21 1.41
C VAL A 295 5.16 10.94 2.13
N VAL A 296 3.86 10.80 2.37
CA VAL A 296 3.27 9.58 2.94
C VAL A 296 2.63 8.77 1.83
N ARG A 297 2.95 7.49 1.78
CA ARG A 297 2.42 6.51 0.83
C ARG A 297 1.74 5.37 1.56
N ALA A 298 0.50 5.07 1.20
CA ALA A 298 -0.23 3.89 1.68
C ALA A 298 0.06 2.69 0.77
N TYR A 299 0.18 1.51 1.37
CA TYR A 299 0.39 0.22 0.70
C TYR A 299 -0.61 -0.81 1.23
N ASP A 300 -1.35 -1.48 0.36
CA ASP A 300 -2.21 -2.61 0.73
C ASP A 300 -1.40 -3.93 0.89
N TYR A 301 -2.09 -5.06 1.09
CA TYR A 301 -1.43 -6.37 1.18
C TYR A 301 -0.86 -6.89 -0.15
N THR A 302 -1.39 -6.47 -1.29
CA THR A 302 -0.89 -6.85 -2.62
C THR A 302 0.32 -6.02 -3.04
N GLY A 303 0.61 -4.94 -2.32
CA GLY A 303 1.67 -3.99 -2.61
C GLY A 303 1.23 -2.86 -3.54
N ASN A 304 -0.07 -2.69 -3.80
CA ASN A 304 -0.59 -1.50 -4.47
C ASN A 304 -0.30 -0.27 -3.60
N ALA A 305 0.36 0.69 -4.21
CA ALA A 305 0.67 1.96 -3.58
C ALA A 305 -0.33 3.06 -3.98
N SER A 306 -0.62 3.96 -3.04
CA SER A 306 -1.31 5.22 -3.34
C SER A 306 -0.55 6.04 -4.38
N LEU A 307 -1.26 6.65 -5.33
CA LEU A 307 -0.67 7.55 -6.35
C LEU A 307 -0.97 9.02 -6.08
N HIS A 308 -2.06 9.30 -5.37
CA HIS A 308 -2.42 10.65 -4.97
C HIS A 308 -1.75 10.92 -3.64
N GLU A 309 -0.73 11.77 -3.65
CA GLU A 309 0.12 12.04 -2.51
C GLU A 309 0.31 13.53 -2.34
N ARG A 310 0.60 13.94 -1.10
CA ARG A 310 0.86 15.32 -0.75
C ARG A 310 2.19 15.43 -0.03
N GLU A 311 3.04 16.30 -0.54
CA GLU A 311 4.24 16.71 0.16
C GLU A 311 3.88 17.64 1.33
N VAL A 312 4.51 17.39 2.47
CA VAL A 312 4.45 18.23 3.67
C VAL A 312 5.86 18.53 4.14
N GLY A 313 6.06 19.68 4.76
CA GLY A 313 7.38 20.07 5.23
C GLY A 313 7.34 21.17 6.28
N PHE A 314 8.52 21.47 6.81
CA PHE A 314 8.79 22.53 7.76
C PHE A 314 10.16 23.16 7.49
#